data_AF-A0A2T1FLJ8-F1
#
_entry.id   AF-A0A2T1FLJ8-F1
#
_cell.length_a   1.000
_cell.length_b   1.000
_cell.length_c   1.000
_cell.angle_alpha   90.00
_cell.angle_beta   90.00
_cell.angle_gamma   90.00
#
_symmetry.space_group_name_H-M   'P 1'
#
loop_
_entity.id
_entity.type
_entity.pdbx_description
1 polymer ?
#
loop_
_entity_poly.entity_id
_entity_poly.type
_entity_poly.pdbx_seq_one_letter_code
_entity_poly.pdbx_strand_id
1 'polypeptide(L)' 'MSANLETATATPEDVQEVIAELEQYRQRLIDDTLEMAKKVKMPKQKVMQQLENHPEIVYIDGALANLRSQQPS' A
#
# COMPACT_ATOMS: atom_id res chain seq x y z
N MET A 1 -8.94 29.21 -23.38
CA MET A 1 -8.53 28.74 -22.05
C MET A 1 -7.71 27.47 -22.25
N SER A 2 -6.40 27.62 -22.41
CA SER A 2 -5.49 26.48 -22.50
C SER A 2 -5.08 26.15 -21.06
N ALA A 3 -5.56 25.04 -20.53
CA ALA A 3 -5.11 24.56 -19.23
C ALA A 3 -3.63 24.17 -19.37
N ASN A 4 -2.75 24.95 -18.75
CA ASN A 4 -1.38 24.55 -18.51
C ASN A 4 -1.45 23.26 -17.68
N LEU A 5 -1.12 22.13 -18.28
CA LEU A 5 -0.69 20.96 -17.53
C LEU A 5 0.74 21.26 -17.06
N GLU A 6 0.86 22.13 -16.07
CA GLU A 6 2.08 22.25 -15.29
C GLU A 6 2.28 20.90 -14.62
N THR A 7 3.35 20.21 -15.01
CA THR A 7 3.94 19.11 -14.28
C THR A 7 4.32 19.64 -12.90
N ALA A 8 3.37 19.68 -11.97
CA ALA A 8 3.62 19.99 -10.59
C ALA A 8 4.61 18.93 -10.08
N THR A 9 5.85 19.35 -9.87
CA THR A 9 6.83 18.55 -9.14
C THR A 9 6.23 18.26 -7.77
N ALA A 10 5.88 16.99 -7.52
CA ALA A 10 5.33 16.56 -6.25
C ALA A 10 6.26 17.02 -5.11
N THR A 11 5.68 17.67 -4.11
CA THR A 11 6.42 18.10 -2.93
C THR A 11 6.75 16.89 -2.05
N PRO A 12 7.77 16.98 -1.17
CA PRO A 12 8.03 15.94 -0.18
C PRO A 12 6.79 15.61 0.67
N GLU A 13 5.96 16.62 0.96
CA GLU A 13 4.70 16.49 1.69
C GLU A 13 3.66 15.68 0.90
N ASP A 14 3.49 15.94 -0.40
CA ASP A 14 2.59 15.16 -1.27
C ASP A 14 2.99 13.68 -1.30
N VAL A 15 4.29 13.41 -1.39
CA VAL A 15 4.82 12.03 -1.37
C VAL A 15 4.56 11.36 -0.02
N GLN A 16 4.70 12.10 1.08
CA GLN A 16 4.44 11.58 2.43
C GLN A 16 2.96 11.27 2.65
N GLU A 17 2.05 12.09 2.13
CA GLU A 17 0.60 11.84 2.17
C GLU A 17 0.25 10.57 1.40
N VAL A 18 0.77 10.42 0.17
CA VAL A 18 0.56 9.21 -0.63
C VAL A 18 1.12 7.96 0.07
N ILE A 19 2.30 8.04 0.69
CA ILE A 19 2.85 6.94 1.50
C ILE A 19 1.89 6.56 2.63
N ALA A 20 1.37 7.54 3.37
CA ALA A 20 0.46 7.29 4.48
C ALA A 20 -0.86 6.65 4.04
N GLU A 21 -1.42 7.10 2.92
CA GLU A 21 -2.63 6.53 2.33
C GLU A 21 -2.42 5.07 1.88
N LEU A 22 -1.30 4.79 1.22
CA LEU A 22 -0.93 3.44 0.78
C LEU A 22 -0.72 2.49 1.96
N GLU A 23 -0.06 2.94 3.02
CA GLU A 23 0.11 2.18 4.26
C GLU A 23 -1.25 1.86 4.92
N GLN A 24 -2.13 2.85 4.98
CA GLN A 24 -3.47 2.66 5.53
C GLN A 24 -4.27 1.66 4.68
N TYR A 25 -4.19 1.77 3.36
CA TYR A 25 -4.89 0.85 2.47
C TYR A 25 -4.36 -0.58 2.59
N ARG A 26 -3.03 -0.74 2.63
CA ARG A 26 -2.38 -2.03 2.89
C ARG A 26 -2.85 -2.66 4.21
N GLN A 27 -2.94 -1.86 5.28
CA GLN A 27 -3.39 -2.37 6.57
C GLN A 27 -4.84 -2.86 6.51
N ARG A 28 -5.74 -2.14 5.82
CA ARG A 28 -7.13 -2.61 5.63
C ARG A 28 -7.20 -3.96 4.90
N LEU A 29 -6.39 -4.16 3.86
CA LEU A 29 -6.33 -5.45 3.14
C LEU A 29 -5.89 -6.60 4.06
N ILE A 30 -4.91 -6.34 4.92
CA ILE A 30 -4.44 -7.31 5.92
C ILE A 30 -5.57 -7.63 6.90
N ASP A 31 -6.20 -6.59 7.46
CA ASP A 31 -7.27 -6.76 8.46
C ASP A 31 -8.47 -7.51 7.87
N ASP A 32 -8.91 -7.17 6.66
CA ASP A 32 -9.99 -7.86 5.95
C ASP A 32 -9.67 -9.34 5.71
N THR A 33 -8.42 -9.64 5.32
CA THR A 33 -7.95 -11.01 5.13
C THR A 33 -7.95 -11.78 6.44
N LEU A 34 -7.49 -11.16 7.54
CA LEU A 34 -7.49 -11.77 8.87
C LEU A 34 -8.91 -12.01 9.39
N GLU A 35 -9.83 -11.06 9.16
CA GLU A 35 -11.24 -11.20 9.53
C GLU A 35 -11.90 -12.36 8.78
N MET A 36 -11.69 -12.44 7.46
CA MET A 36 -12.23 -13.51 6.64
C MET A 36 -11.65 -14.86 7.07
N ALA A 37 -10.34 -14.92 7.28
CA ALA A 37 -9.65 -16.11 7.77
C ALA A 37 -10.22 -16.60 9.11
N LYS A 38 -10.51 -15.68 10.04
CA LYS A 38 -11.13 -16.00 11.32
C LYS A 38 -12.54 -16.58 11.14
N LYS A 39 -13.36 -15.98 10.26
CA LYS A 39 -14.73 -16.45 9.95
C LYS A 39 -14.73 -17.89 9.42
N VAL A 40 -13.77 -18.23 8.57
CA VAL A 40 -13.65 -19.58 7.97
C VAL A 40 -12.73 -20.53 8.75
N LYS A 41 -12.23 -20.11 9.92
CA LYS A 41 -11.27 -20.87 10.75
C LYS A 41 -10.03 -21.34 9.98
N MET A 42 -9.51 -20.48 9.11
CA MET A 42 -8.34 -20.80 8.30
C MET A 42 -7.09 -21.03 9.18
N PRO A 43 -6.29 -22.08 8.92
CA PRO A 43 -5.03 -22.28 9.62
C PRO A 43 -4.07 -21.11 9.43
N LYS A 44 -3.39 -20.67 10.50
CA LYS A 44 -2.47 -19.52 10.49
C LYS A 44 -1.47 -19.57 9.33
N GLN A 45 -0.86 -20.72 9.07
CA GLN A 45 0.12 -20.86 7.97
C GLN A 45 -0.47 -20.50 6.60
N LYS A 46 -1.72 -20.88 6.32
CA LYS A 46 -2.40 -20.54 5.07
C LYS A 46 -2.73 -19.05 4.99
N VAL A 47 -3.11 -18.44 6.11
CA VAL A 47 -3.39 -17.00 6.18
C VAL A 47 -2.12 -16.20 5.88
N MET A 48 -0.99 -16.58 6.49
CA MET A 48 0.30 -15.92 6.22
C MET A 48 0.71 -16.08 4.75
N GLN A 49 0.57 -17.28 4.17
CA GLN A 49 0.82 -17.49 2.75
C GLN A 49 -0.10 -16.65 1.84
N GLN A 50 -1.36 -16.46 2.20
CA GLN A 50 -2.27 -15.60 1.45
C GLN A 50 -1.86 -14.13 1.54
N LEU A 51 -1.50 -13.65 2.73
CA LEU A 51 -1.03 -12.27 2.94
C LEU A 51 0.28 -12.00 2.18
N GLU A 52 1.26 -12.91 2.28
CA GLU A 52 2.56 -12.80 1.60
C GLU A 52 2.42 -12.77 0.08
N ASN A 53 1.45 -13.50 -0.48
CA ASN A 53 1.23 -13.59 -1.93
C ASN A 53 0.03 -12.75 -2.41
N HIS A 54 -0.54 -11.88 -1.56
CA HIS A 54 -1.69 -11.08 -1.95
C HIS A 54 -1.25 -10.05 -3.01
N PRO A 55 -1.77 -10.11 -4.25
CA PRO A 55 -1.24 -9.31 -5.37
C PRO A 55 -1.20 -7.81 -5.05
N GLU A 56 -2.27 -7.29 -4.45
CA GLU A 56 -2.37 -5.88 -4.09
C GLU A 56 -1.40 -5.49 -2.97
N ILE A 57 -1.16 -6.36 -1.97
CA ILE A 57 -0.22 -6.07 -0.88
C ILE A 57 1.20 -6.03 -1.43
N VAL A 58 1.56 -6.99 -2.29
CA VAL A 58 2.87 -7.04 -2.95
C VAL A 58 3.09 -5.80 -3.82
N TYR A 59 2.06 -5.39 -4.57
CA TYR A 59 2.13 -4.18 -5.38
C TYR A 59 2.34 -2.92 -4.53
N ILE A 60 1.56 -2.76 -3.44
CA ILE A 60 1.69 -1.62 -2.53
C ILE A 60 3.06 -1.63 -1.84
N ASP A 61 3.57 -2.78 -1.41
CA ASP A 61 4.89 -2.90 -0.80
C ASP A 61 6.00 -2.46 -1.77
N GLY A 62 5.89 -2.83 -3.05
CA GLY A 62 6.79 -2.35 -4.09
C GLY A 62 6.69 -0.85 -4.32
N ALA A 63 5.47 -0.30 -4.38
CA ALA A 63 5.25 1.13 -4.53
C ALA A 63 5.81 1.94 -3.34
N LEU A 64 5.57 1.49 -2.11
CA LEU A 64 6.09 2.10 -0.88
C LEU A 64 7.61 2.09 -0.85
N ALA A 65 8.26 0.98 -1.23
CA ALA A 65 9.71 0.91 -1.31
C ALA A 65 10.27 1.94 -2.31
N ASN A 66 9.66 2.06 -3.48
CA ASN A 66 10.06 3.03 -4.50
C ASN A 66 9.86 4.48 -4.02
N LEU A 67 8.73 4.80 -3.41
CA LEU A 67 8.44 6.15 -2.92
C LEU A 67 9.41 6.56 -1.80
N ARG A 68 9.69 5.66 -0.86
CA ARG A 68 10.64 5.92 0.24
C ARG A 68 12.08 6.06 -0.25
N SER A 69 12.49 5.34 -1.30
CA SER A 69 13.83 5.50 -1.90
C SER A 69 14.04 6.85 -2.60
N GLN A 70 12.94 7.53 -2.95
CA GLN A 70 12.96 8.84 -3.59
C GLN A 70 12.91 10.00 -2.59
N GLN A 71 12.65 9.71 -1.30
CA GLN A 71 12.70 10.69 -0.24
C GLN A 71 14.17 11.00 0.12
N PRO A 72 14.56 12.28 0.23
CA PRO A 72 15.88 12.65 0.75
C PRO A 72 16.02 12.16 2.20
N SER A 73 17.19 11.59 2.54
CA SER A 73 17.51 11.11 3.89
C SER A 73 17.66 12.23 4.91
#